data_AF-A0A658NJE2-F1
#
_entry.id   AF-A0A658NJE2-F1
#
_cell.length_a   1.000
_cell.length_b   1.000
_cell.length_c   1.000
_cell.angle_alpha   90.00
_cell.angle_beta   90.00
_cell.angle_gamma   90.00
#
_symmetry.space_group_name_H-M   'P 1'
#
loop_
_entity.id
_entity.type
_entity.pdbx_description
1 polymer ?
#
loop_
_entity_poly.entity_id
_entity_poly.type
_entity_poly.pdbx_seq_one_letter_code
_entity_poly.pdbx_strand_id
1 'polypeptide(L)'
;GELAVQPVLEHQELADIYVKRGLNEELARQVADELMAKDALAAHARDELGISEVVTARPIQAALTSAATFSTGALMPLMLVAVVP
;
A
#
# COMPACT_ATOMS: atom_id res chain seq x y z
N GLY A 1 3.14 8.87 8.24
CA GLY A 1 1.94 8.23 7.67
C GLY A 1 0.72 8.77 8.39
N GLU A 2 -0.45 8.62 7.81
CA GLU A 2 -1.70 9.16 8.35
C GLU A 2 -2.00 8.57 9.75
N LEU A 3 -1.66 7.30 9.99
CA LEU A 3 -1.60 6.65 11.32
C LEU A 3 -0.91 7.46 12.44
N ALA A 4 0.12 8.26 12.11
CA ALA A 4 0.82 9.09 13.10
C ALA A 4 0.25 10.51 13.22
N VAL A 5 -0.44 11.00 12.18
CA VAL A 5 -0.93 12.39 12.09
C VAL A 5 -2.41 12.49 12.48
N GLN A 6 -3.19 11.44 12.19
CA GLN A 6 -4.64 11.39 12.34
C GLN A 6 -5.14 10.07 12.97
N PRO A 7 -4.58 9.59 14.08
CA PRO A 7 -4.87 8.25 14.64
C PRO A 7 -6.36 8.02 14.95
N VAL A 8 -7.09 9.07 15.32
CA VAL A 8 -8.54 8.98 15.60
C VAL A 8 -9.36 8.77 14.33
N LEU A 9 -8.96 9.42 13.23
CA LEU A 9 -9.64 9.28 11.94
C LEU A 9 -9.41 7.88 11.39
N GLU A 10 -8.17 7.41 11.42
CA GLU A 10 -7.78 6.07 10.95
C GLU A 10 -8.54 4.98 11.71
N HIS A 11 -8.67 5.12 13.04
CA HIS A 11 -9.49 4.20 13.82
C HIS A 11 -10.96 4.18 13.37
N GLN A 12 -11.54 5.35 13.09
CA GLN A 12 -12.91 5.44 12.58
C GLN A 12 -13.03 4.81 11.19
N GLU A 13 -12.06 5.03 10.31
CA GLU A 13 -12.03 4.43 8.97
C GLU A 13 -11.98 2.91 9.04
N LEU A 14 -11.11 2.35 9.88
CA LEU A 14 -11.03 0.90 10.08
C LEU A 14 -12.33 0.34 10.66
N ALA A 15 -12.92 1.01 11.67
CA ALA A 15 -14.22 0.62 12.22
C ALA A 15 -15.32 0.65 11.14
N ASP A 16 -15.36 1.68 10.30
CA ASP A 16 -16.34 1.81 9.22
C ASP A 16 -16.21 0.69 8.17
N ILE A 17 -14.99 0.22 7.89
CA ILE A 17 -14.76 -0.95 7.04
C ILE A 17 -15.43 -2.18 7.64
N TYR A 18 -15.29 -2.38 8.94
CA TYR A 18 -15.90 -3.51 9.64
C TYR A 18 -17.42 -3.40 9.77
N VAL A 19 -17.96 -2.19 9.90
CA VAL A 19 -19.41 -1.95 9.80
C VAL A 19 -19.91 -2.33 8.40
N LYS A 20 -19.23 -1.89 7.34
CA LYS A 20 -19.57 -2.25 5.94
C LYS A 20 -19.51 -3.77 5.70
N ARG A 21 -18.67 -4.49 6.46
CA ARG A 21 -18.57 -5.95 6.43
C ARG A 21 -19.65 -6.66 7.26
N GLY A 22 -20.48 -5.92 7.99
CA GLY A 22 -21.66 -6.43 8.69
C GLY A 22 -21.55 -6.47 10.22
N LEU A 23 -20.47 -5.91 10.81
CA LEU A 23 -20.42 -5.70 12.25
C LEU A 23 -21.33 -4.53 12.65
N ASN A 24 -21.90 -4.58 13.86
CA ASN A 24 -22.49 -3.38 14.45
C ASN A 24 -21.38 -2.40 14.87
N GLU A 25 -21.75 -1.15 15.09
CA GLU A 25 -20.79 -0.06 15.37
C GLU A 25 -19.94 -0.31 16.63
N GLU A 26 -20.54 -0.82 17.69
CA GLU A 26 -19.84 -1.10 18.96
C GLU A 26 -18.76 -2.17 18.77
N LEU A 27 -19.11 -3.27 18.11
CA LEU A 27 -18.18 -4.36 17.84
C LEU A 27 -17.11 -3.95 16.81
N ALA A 28 -17.47 -3.17 15.81
CA ALA A 28 -16.53 -2.68 14.81
C ALA A 28 -15.43 -1.79 15.42
N ARG A 29 -15.80 -0.92 16.39
CA ARG A 29 -14.83 -0.12 17.14
C ARG A 29 -13.91 -0.99 17.99
N GLN A 30 -14.46 -1.97 18.72
CA GLN A 30 -13.63 -2.91 19.51
C GLN A 30 -12.65 -3.70 18.63
N VAL A 31 -13.08 -4.10 17.43
CA VAL A 31 -12.20 -4.78 16.46
C VAL A 31 -11.09 -3.84 15.99
N ALA A 32 -11.42 -2.58 15.66
CA ALA A 32 -10.43 -1.59 15.26
C ALA A 32 -9.40 -1.32 16.37
N ASP A 33 -9.84 -1.16 17.63
CA ASP A 33 -8.98 -0.99 18.80
C ASP A 33 -7.96 -2.15 18.93
N GLU A 34 -8.44 -3.40 18.95
CA GLU A 34 -7.61 -4.58 19.15
C GLU A 34 -6.62 -4.82 17.99
N LEU A 35 -7.06 -4.59 16.74
CA LEU A 35 -6.21 -4.77 15.57
C LEU A 35 -5.14 -3.68 15.46
N MET A 36 -5.50 -2.42 15.71
CA MET A 36 -4.55 -1.31 15.68
C MET A 36 -3.55 -1.37 16.84
N ALA A 37 -3.97 -1.84 18.02
CA ALA A 37 -3.08 -2.05 19.15
C ALA A 37 -2.01 -3.11 18.86
N LYS A 38 -2.35 -4.13 18.08
CA LYS A 38 -1.39 -5.16 17.64
C LYS A 38 -0.46 -4.65 16.55
N ASP A 39 -1.03 -4.14 15.46
CA ASP A 39 -0.30 -3.58 14.32
C ASP A 39 -1.24 -2.77 13.42
N ALA A 40 -1.32 -1.47 13.67
CA ALA A 40 -2.15 -0.57 12.87
C ALA A 40 -1.74 -0.54 11.39
N LEU A 41 -0.43 -0.58 11.09
CA LEU A 41 0.02 -0.52 9.70
C LEU A 41 -0.40 -1.78 8.94
N ALA A 42 -0.26 -2.95 9.55
CA ALA A 42 -0.69 -4.21 8.93
C ALA A 42 -2.22 -4.31 8.83
N ALA A 43 -2.95 -3.83 9.84
CA ALA A 43 -4.42 -3.81 9.82
C ALA A 43 -4.95 -3.00 8.63
N HIS A 44 -4.50 -1.75 8.49
CA HIS A 44 -4.89 -0.88 7.38
C HIS A 44 -4.38 -1.40 6.02
N ALA A 45 -3.13 -1.86 5.93
CA ALA A 45 -2.61 -2.44 4.68
C ALA A 45 -3.44 -3.64 4.20
N ARG A 46 -3.91 -4.48 5.13
CA ARG A 46 -4.77 -5.61 4.81
C ARG A 46 -6.19 -5.20 4.46
N ASP A 47 -6.81 -4.35 5.27
CA ASP A 47 -8.24 -4.11 5.23
C ASP A 47 -8.67 -2.98 4.30
N GLU A 48 -7.77 -2.03 4.01
CA GLU A 48 -7.98 -0.94 3.05
C GLU A 48 -7.31 -1.20 1.72
N LEU A 49 -6.03 -1.63 1.74
CA LEU A 49 -5.23 -1.78 0.51
C LEU A 49 -5.28 -3.19 -0.07
N GLY A 50 -5.88 -4.15 0.64
CA GLY A 50 -5.93 -5.55 0.22
C GLY A 50 -4.57 -6.25 0.19
N ILE A 51 -3.56 -5.67 0.83
CA ILE A 51 -2.21 -6.23 0.92
C ILE A 51 -2.22 -7.30 2.00
N SER A 52 -2.31 -8.56 1.58
CA SER A 52 -2.18 -9.74 2.45
C SER A 52 -0.87 -10.46 2.16
N GLU A 53 -0.42 -11.35 3.05
CA GLU A 53 0.78 -12.18 2.81
C GLU A 53 0.69 -13.03 1.53
N VAL A 54 -0.51 -13.27 0.99
CA VAL A 54 -0.71 -13.97 -0.29
C VAL A 54 -0.35 -13.09 -1.49
N VAL A 55 -0.35 -11.77 -1.33
CA VAL A 55 0.04 -10.77 -2.33
C VAL A 55 1.16 -9.90 -1.74
N THR A 56 2.29 -10.53 -1.40
CA THR A 56 3.49 -9.75 -1.06
C THR A 56 3.97 -9.01 -2.29
N ALA A 57 3.96 -7.67 -2.24
CA ALA A 57 4.62 -6.85 -3.24
C ALA A 57 6.10 -7.26 -3.34
N ARG A 58 6.64 -7.34 -4.56
CA ARG A 58 8.06 -7.62 -4.83
C ARG A 58 8.77 -6.33 -5.29
N PRO A 59 8.98 -5.35 -4.40
CA PRO A 59 9.40 -3.99 -4.78
C PRO A 59 10.77 -3.96 -5.46
N ILE A 60 11.73 -4.75 -4.99
CA ILE A 60 13.07 -4.82 -5.60
C ILE A 60 13.00 -5.40 -7.01
N GLN A 61 12.19 -6.45 -7.21
CA GLN A 61 12.01 -7.04 -8.53
C GLN A 61 11.33 -6.04 -9.48
N ALA A 62 10.28 -5.36 -9.00
CA ALA A 62 9.61 -4.32 -9.77
C ALA A 62 10.58 -3.20 -10.16
N ALA A 63 11.35 -2.68 -9.20
CA ALA A 63 12.32 -1.60 -9.42
C ALA A 63 13.39 -1.99 -10.45
N LEU A 64 14.00 -3.16 -10.32
CA LEU A 64 15.03 -3.63 -11.27
C LEU A 64 14.46 -3.89 -12.66
N THR A 65 13.26 -4.48 -12.74
CA THR A 65 12.59 -4.74 -14.02
C THR A 65 12.25 -3.42 -14.73
N SER A 66 11.73 -2.44 -14.00
CA SER A 66 11.43 -1.10 -14.51
C SER A 66 12.69 -0.38 -14.97
N ALA A 67 13.76 -0.39 -14.16
CA ALA A 67 15.04 0.22 -14.53
C ALA A 67 15.60 -0.41 -15.81
N ALA A 68 15.65 -1.74 -15.90
CA ALA A 68 16.14 -2.44 -17.09
C ALA A 68 15.31 -2.11 -18.34
N THR A 69 13.99 -2.13 -18.24
CA THR A 69 13.09 -1.83 -19.36
C THR A 69 13.22 -0.37 -19.81
N PHE A 70 13.26 0.56 -18.85
CA PHE A 70 13.45 1.98 -19.13
C PHE A 70 14.81 2.24 -19.80
N SER A 71 15.91 1.72 -19.23
CA SER A 71 17.24 1.88 -19.79
C SER A 71 17.33 1.28 -21.19
N THR A 72 16.75 0.10 -21.42
CA THR A 72 16.72 -0.53 -22.75
C THR A 72 15.96 0.31 -23.76
N GLY A 73 14.80 0.85 -23.39
CA GLY A 73 14.04 1.76 -24.25
C GLY A 73 14.77 3.07 -24.55
N ALA A 74 15.54 3.59 -23.59
CA ALA A 74 16.34 4.80 -23.75
C ALA A 74 17.55 4.61 -24.68
N LEU A 75 18.05 3.39 -24.89
CA LEU A 75 19.24 3.15 -25.71
C LEU A 75 19.08 3.64 -27.16
N MET A 76 17.91 3.44 -27.79
CA MET A 76 17.70 3.83 -29.19
C MET A 76 17.83 5.35 -29.42
N PRO A 77 17.09 6.24 -28.73
CA PRO A 77 17.27 7.68 -28.89
C PRO A 77 18.65 8.17 -28.43
N LEU A 78 19.23 7.57 -27.39
CA LEU A 78 20.58 7.93 -26.93
C LEU A 78 21.65 7.62 -28.00
N MET A 79 21.53 6.48 -28.69
CA MET A 79 22.41 6.12 -29.81
C MET A 79 22.25 7.09 -30.98
N LEU A 80 21.02 7.51 -31.31
CA LEU A 80 20.77 8.49 -32.36
C LEU A 80 21.49 9.82 -32.06
N VAL A 81 21.31 10.36 -30.85
CA VAL A 81 21.96 11.61 -30.42
C VAL A 81 23.49 11.48 -30.39
N ALA A 82 24.03 10.31 -30.04
CA ALA A 82 25.47 10.10 -29.96
C ALA A 82 26.16 10.06 -31.35
N VAL A 83 25.43 9.68 -32.41
CA VAL A 83 26.00 9.43 -33.75
C VAL A 83 25.61 10.52 -34.76
N VAL A 84 24.51 11.23 -34.55
CA VAL A 84 24.09 12.34 -35.42
C VAL A 84 24.76 13.65 -34.95
N PRO A 85 25.56 14.33 -35.81
CA PRO A 85 26.28 15.55 -35.46
C PRO A 85 25.39 16.78 -35.27
#